data_AF-A0A2M7TI57-F1
#
_entry.id   AF-A0A2M7TI57-F1
#
_cell.length_a   1.000
_cell.length_b   1.000
_cell.length_c   1.000
_cell.angle_alpha   90.00
_cell.angle_beta   90.00
_cell.angle_gamma   90.00
#
_symmetry.space_group_name_H-M   'P 1'
#
loop_
_entity.id
_entity.type
_entity.pdbx_description
1 polymer ?
#
loop_
_entity_poly.entity_id
_entity_poly.type
_entity_poly.pdbx_seq_one_letter_code
_entity_poly.pdbx_strand_id
1 'polypeptide(L)'
;MIQDPLTHERQPLVPETAPASENDETEPTLEQRAAELRTLLESRNVPISELGAEMGKTLVRRLVFLHIQSDLSPSRIVEEVQSMVRFYNKFFEGSTREQFHQGFFGEFAVAYALQEQLGYPVYYSTTEEDMEGKVDFLVDLEDGQPLVAVQIKSVYLRGDMDCVVYKPGVDLDSLPNELEVHISDRVHSTSEQLTAYCEEHSFRPMVIVIPSPDSDIPLYNLQTGLPVERGVGGKDKTELANRIWQGLDEKGFVTWD
;
A
#
# COMPACT_ATOMS: atom_id res chain seq x y z
N MET A 1 1.20 1.27 37.71
CA MET A 1 0.53 1.48 36.41
C MET A 1 1.21 2.65 35.75
N ILE A 2 2.19 2.37 34.89
CA ILE A 2 2.85 3.40 34.10
C ILE A 2 1.93 3.60 32.90
N GLN A 3 1.35 4.79 32.78
CA GLN A 3 0.66 5.20 31.56
C GLN A 3 1.73 5.32 30.47
N ASP A 4 1.55 4.55 29.40
CA ASP A 4 2.39 4.55 28.22
C ASP A 4 2.25 5.90 27.50
N PRO A 5 3.32 6.72 27.38
CA PRO A 5 3.23 8.06 26.83
C PRO A 5 3.72 8.11 25.38
N LEU A 6 3.19 7.27 24.47
CA LEU A 6 3.46 7.37 23.03
C LEU A 6 2.26 7.00 22.13
N THR A 7 1.02 7.16 22.60
CA THR A 7 -0.10 7.36 21.65
C THR A 7 -0.03 8.78 21.11
N HIS A 8 0.85 9.01 20.13
CA HIS A 8 0.55 10.01 19.11
C HIS A 8 -0.85 9.66 18.56
N GLU A 9 -1.76 10.62 18.47
CA GLU A 9 -3.07 10.43 17.86
C GLU A 9 -2.84 9.98 16.40
N ARG A 10 -2.89 8.65 16.16
CA ARG A 10 -2.73 8.06 14.83
C ARG A 10 -3.88 8.53 13.97
N GLN A 11 -3.59 8.93 12.74
CA GLN A 11 -4.64 9.27 11.78
C GLN A 11 -5.28 7.96 11.30
N PRO A 12 -6.57 7.73 11.61
CA PRO A 12 -7.26 6.61 11.00
C PRO A 12 -7.31 6.83 9.49
N LEU A 13 -7.56 5.76 8.73
CA LEU A 13 -7.91 5.86 7.32
C LEU A 13 -9.34 6.43 7.16
N VAL A 14 -9.57 7.62 7.70
CA VAL A 14 -10.86 8.32 7.72
C VAL A 14 -10.95 9.42 6.65
N PRO A 15 -12.16 9.85 6.29
CA PRO A 15 -12.39 10.86 5.27
C PRO A 15 -11.92 12.24 5.70
N GLU A 16 -11.00 12.82 4.95
CA GLU A 16 -10.77 14.26 4.99
C GLU A 16 -11.60 14.95 3.90
N THR A 17 -12.30 16.01 4.29
CA THR A 17 -13.21 16.76 3.43
C THR A 17 -12.52 17.32 2.19
N ALA A 18 -13.19 17.17 1.04
CA ALA A 18 -12.69 17.58 -0.26
C ALA A 18 -12.37 19.09 -0.34
N PRO A 19 -11.27 19.50 -0.99
CA PRO A 19 -11.07 20.89 -1.35
C PRO A 19 -12.01 21.31 -2.50
N ALA A 20 -12.51 22.54 -2.41
CA ALA A 20 -13.39 23.16 -3.40
C ALA A 20 -12.64 23.48 -4.71
N SER A 21 -13.34 23.33 -5.84
CA SER A 21 -12.83 23.66 -7.18
C SER A 21 -13.08 25.12 -7.56
N GLU A 22 -12.08 25.81 -8.13
CA GLU A 22 -12.31 27.02 -8.94
C GLU A 22 -11.36 27.14 -10.16
N ASN A 23 -12.01 27.30 -11.31
CA ASN A 23 -11.75 28.07 -12.56
C ASN A 23 -10.34 28.36 -13.13
N ASP A 24 -10.14 27.82 -14.34
CA ASP A 24 -9.64 28.35 -15.64
C ASP A 24 -8.87 29.71 -15.72
N GLU A 25 -7.54 29.64 -15.92
CA GLU A 25 -6.69 30.53 -16.73
C GLU A 25 -5.46 29.70 -17.16
N THR A 26 -5.18 29.58 -18.47
CA THR A 26 -4.12 28.75 -19.12
C THR A 26 -3.14 28.10 -18.15
N GLU A 27 -3.62 27.07 -17.45
CA GLU A 27 -2.84 26.47 -16.40
C GLU A 27 -1.74 25.67 -17.07
N PRO A 28 -0.48 25.74 -16.58
CA PRO A 28 0.54 24.83 -17.05
C PRO A 28 -0.01 23.41 -16.92
N THR A 29 0.16 22.61 -17.96
CA THR A 29 -0.35 21.24 -17.97
C THR A 29 0.19 20.52 -16.73
N LEU A 30 -0.56 19.53 -16.21
CA LEU A 30 -0.10 18.73 -15.06
C LEU A 30 1.34 18.21 -15.24
N GLU A 31 1.71 17.88 -16.48
CA GLU A 31 3.07 17.46 -16.85
C GLU A 31 4.10 18.59 -16.76
N GLN A 32 3.75 19.82 -17.15
CA GLN A 32 4.61 21.00 -17.00
C GLN A 32 4.81 21.33 -15.52
N ARG A 33 3.73 21.30 -14.72
CA ARG A 33 3.80 21.49 -13.26
C ARG A 33 4.71 20.45 -12.59
N ALA A 34 4.61 19.19 -13.00
CA ALA A 34 5.48 18.11 -12.50
C ALA A 34 6.96 18.38 -12.81
N ALA A 35 7.28 18.77 -14.05
CA ALA A 35 8.65 19.06 -14.46
C ALA A 35 9.24 20.30 -13.75
N GLU A 36 8.43 21.34 -13.56
CA GLU A 36 8.82 22.56 -12.83
C GLU A 36 9.10 22.27 -11.35
N LEU A 37 8.21 21.52 -10.69
CA LEU A 37 8.39 21.13 -9.30
C LEU A 37 9.64 20.26 -9.11
N ARG A 38 9.89 19.32 -10.02
CA ARG A 38 11.11 18.52 -10.01
C ARG A 38 12.35 19.41 -10.09
N THR A 39 12.40 20.30 -11.08
CA THR A 39 13.54 21.22 -11.28
C THR A 39 13.77 22.08 -10.02
N LEU A 40 12.69 22.57 -9.40
CA LEU A 40 12.76 23.35 -8.18
C LEU A 40 13.36 22.54 -7.01
N LEU A 41 12.94 21.28 -6.84
CA LEU A 41 13.38 20.44 -5.73
C LEU A 41 14.82 19.96 -5.91
N GLU A 42 15.23 19.65 -7.15
CA GLU A 42 16.63 19.39 -7.50
C GLU A 42 17.52 20.60 -7.16
N SER A 43 17.06 21.83 -7.46
CA SER A 43 17.80 23.05 -7.12
C SER A 43 17.99 23.27 -5.61
N ARG A 44 17.13 22.65 -4.79
CA ARG A 44 17.15 22.73 -3.32
C ARG A 44 17.87 21.55 -2.65
N ASN A 45 18.46 20.63 -3.43
CA ASN A 45 19.10 19.41 -2.96
C ASN A 45 18.20 18.55 -2.06
N VAL A 46 16.89 18.54 -2.30
CA VAL A 46 15.98 17.65 -1.57
C VAL A 46 16.23 16.22 -2.05
N PRO A 47 16.45 15.24 -1.14
CA PRO A 47 16.62 13.85 -1.55
C PRO A 47 15.38 13.36 -2.30
N ILE A 48 15.57 12.96 -3.55
CA ILE A 48 14.52 12.33 -4.38
C ILE A 48 13.92 11.14 -3.62
N SER A 49 14.73 10.49 -2.77
CA SER A 49 14.35 9.34 -1.96
C SER A 49 13.18 9.60 -1.02
N GLU A 50 13.30 10.65 -0.21
CA GLU A 50 12.30 11.08 0.77
C GLU A 50 11.03 11.57 0.06
N LEU A 51 11.21 12.32 -1.02
CA LEU A 51 10.10 12.87 -1.78
C LEU A 51 9.19 11.79 -2.38
N GLY A 52 9.77 10.72 -2.93
CA GLY A 52 8.94 9.63 -3.47
C GLY A 52 8.20 8.83 -2.40
N ALA A 53 8.70 8.77 -1.15
CA ALA A 53 7.97 8.15 -0.05
C ALA A 53 6.73 8.98 0.33
N GLU A 54 6.90 10.30 0.51
CA GLU A 54 5.81 11.22 0.81
C GLU A 54 4.76 11.31 -0.33
N MET A 55 5.23 11.36 -1.58
CA MET A 55 4.33 11.32 -2.74
C MET A 55 3.59 9.98 -2.84
N GLY A 56 4.25 8.87 -2.52
CA GLY A 56 3.64 7.54 -2.47
C GLY A 56 2.47 7.47 -1.48
N LYS A 57 2.70 7.89 -0.24
CA LYS A 57 1.64 7.99 0.79
C LYS A 57 0.50 8.90 0.35
N THR A 58 0.83 10.01 -0.30
CA THR A 58 -0.18 10.93 -0.86
C THR A 58 -1.01 10.26 -1.95
N LEU A 59 -0.40 9.43 -2.81
CA LEU A 59 -1.13 8.65 -3.81
C LEU A 59 -2.09 7.66 -3.15
N VAL A 60 -1.64 6.88 -2.17
CA VAL A 60 -2.50 5.92 -1.43
C VAL A 60 -3.67 6.66 -0.76
N ARG A 61 -3.40 7.78 -0.08
CA ARG A 61 -4.43 8.66 0.49
C ARG A 61 -5.46 9.12 -0.52
N ARG A 62 -4.99 9.56 -1.67
CA ARG A 62 -5.86 10.06 -2.71
C ARG A 62 -6.68 8.94 -3.36
N LEU A 63 -6.13 7.73 -3.49
CA LEU A 63 -6.87 6.56 -3.98
C LEU A 63 -7.98 6.15 -3.02
N VAL A 64 -7.71 6.16 -1.72
CA VAL A 64 -8.73 5.94 -0.67
C VAL A 64 -9.85 6.97 -0.78
N PHE A 65 -9.49 8.26 -0.88
CA PHE A 65 -10.49 9.29 -1.08
C PHE A 65 -11.35 9.04 -2.33
N LEU A 66 -10.71 8.76 -3.48
CA LEU A 66 -11.42 8.59 -4.74
C LEU A 66 -12.33 7.36 -4.73
N HIS A 67 -11.84 6.22 -4.28
CA HIS A 67 -12.55 4.94 -4.39
C HIS A 67 -13.54 4.66 -3.28
N ILE A 68 -13.33 5.22 -2.09
CA ILE A 68 -14.14 4.93 -0.90
C ILE A 68 -15.01 6.13 -0.53
N GLN A 69 -14.45 7.34 -0.64
CA GLN A 69 -15.03 8.53 0.01
C GLN A 69 -15.68 9.51 -0.96
N SER A 70 -15.40 9.38 -2.26
CA SER A 70 -15.92 10.31 -3.26
C SER A 70 -17.22 9.83 -3.87
N ASP A 71 -18.15 10.76 -4.11
CA ASP A 71 -19.37 10.50 -4.88
C ASP A 71 -19.14 10.55 -6.41
N LEU A 72 -17.87 10.48 -6.84
CA LEU A 72 -17.52 10.54 -8.24
C LEU A 72 -17.98 9.28 -8.96
N SER A 73 -18.37 9.42 -10.23
CA SER A 73 -18.66 8.25 -11.05
C SER A 73 -17.40 7.40 -11.24
N PRO A 74 -17.53 6.07 -11.44
CA PRO A 74 -16.38 5.20 -11.69
C PRO A 74 -15.49 5.68 -12.85
N SER A 75 -16.09 6.20 -13.93
CA SER A 75 -15.33 6.77 -15.05
C SER A 75 -14.50 7.97 -14.62
N ARG A 76 -15.05 8.84 -13.76
CA ARG A 76 -14.34 10.01 -13.26
C ARG A 76 -13.22 9.63 -12.31
N ILE A 77 -13.44 8.62 -11.46
CA ILE A 77 -12.38 8.08 -10.59
C ILE A 77 -11.22 7.57 -11.44
N VAL A 78 -11.48 6.78 -12.49
CA VAL A 78 -10.44 6.30 -13.40
C VAL A 78 -9.67 7.46 -14.04
N GLU A 79 -10.36 8.51 -14.49
CA GLU A 79 -9.70 9.71 -15.04
C GLU A 79 -8.77 10.40 -14.04
N GLU A 80 -9.22 10.56 -12.79
CA GLU A 80 -8.43 11.17 -11.70
C GLU A 80 -7.20 10.32 -11.38
N VAL A 81 -7.36 9.00 -11.25
CA VAL A 81 -6.25 8.07 -11.01
C VAL A 81 -5.23 8.12 -12.15
N GLN A 82 -5.69 8.09 -13.40
CA GLN A 82 -4.80 8.21 -14.56
C GLN A 82 -4.08 9.56 -14.59
N SER A 83 -4.76 10.64 -14.18
CA SER A 83 -4.16 11.97 -14.04
C SER A 83 -3.02 11.97 -13.02
N MET A 84 -3.24 11.36 -11.86
CA MET A 84 -2.23 11.20 -10.81
C MET A 84 -1.03 10.37 -11.29
N VAL A 85 -1.28 9.26 -12.00
CA VAL A 85 -0.21 8.42 -12.57
C VAL A 85 0.61 9.19 -13.59
N ARG A 86 -0.02 9.94 -14.49
CA ARG A 86 0.68 10.79 -15.46
C ARG A 86 1.56 11.84 -14.77
N PHE A 87 1.02 12.51 -13.75
CA PHE A 87 1.78 13.47 -12.95
C PHE A 87 3.00 12.81 -12.30
N TYR A 88 2.80 11.67 -11.64
CA TYR A 88 3.88 10.94 -10.97
C TYR A 88 4.97 10.50 -11.94
N ASN A 89 4.59 9.87 -13.05
CA ASN A 89 5.54 9.40 -14.06
C ASN A 89 6.35 10.56 -14.64
N LYS A 90 5.70 11.70 -14.91
CA LYS A 90 6.40 12.87 -15.40
C LYS A 90 7.35 13.46 -14.35
N PHE A 91 6.91 13.49 -13.10
CA PHE A 91 7.71 13.98 -11.98
C PHE A 91 8.99 13.14 -11.80
N PHE A 92 8.89 11.81 -11.91
CA PHE A 92 9.99 10.87 -11.69
C PHE A 92 10.68 10.36 -12.98
N GLU A 93 10.42 10.98 -14.14
CA GLU A 93 10.93 10.56 -15.45
C GLU A 93 12.47 10.38 -15.46
N GLY A 94 12.96 9.24 -15.95
CA GLY A 94 14.41 8.96 -16.01
C GLY A 94 15.07 8.66 -14.66
N SER A 95 14.28 8.49 -13.59
CA SER A 95 14.77 7.92 -12.33
C SER A 95 14.51 6.41 -12.28
N THR A 96 15.22 5.68 -11.42
CA THR A 96 14.90 4.27 -11.11
C THR A 96 13.50 4.11 -10.48
N ARG A 97 12.75 5.21 -10.28
CA ARG A 97 11.47 5.23 -9.58
C ARG A 97 10.24 5.10 -10.47
N GLU A 98 10.41 4.95 -11.77
CA GLU A 98 9.28 4.70 -12.70
C GLU A 98 8.48 3.43 -12.31
N GLN A 99 9.11 2.48 -11.61
CA GLN A 99 8.47 1.26 -11.11
C GLN A 99 7.68 1.43 -9.78
N PHE A 100 7.74 2.60 -9.12
CA PHE A 100 7.18 2.77 -7.77
C PHE A 100 5.64 2.79 -7.73
N HIS A 101 4.97 3.20 -8.81
CA HIS A 101 3.51 3.28 -8.80
C HIS A 101 2.84 1.90 -8.63
N GLN A 102 3.52 0.81 -9.03
CA GLN A 102 3.02 -0.53 -8.80
C GLN A 102 2.99 -0.88 -7.30
N GLY A 103 4.02 -0.47 -6.55
CA GLY A 103 4.10 -0.65 -5.10
C GLY A 103 2.92 0.04 -4.40
N PHE A 104 2.70 1.33 -4.67
CA PHE A 104 1.63 2.10 -4.05
C PHE A 104 0.23 1.62 -4.42
N PHE A 105 0.01 1.17 -5.66
CA PHE A 105 -1.26 0.55 -6.01
C PHE A 105 -1.46 -0.79 -5.31
N GLY A 106 -0.39 -1.54 -5.07
CA GLY A 106 -0.44 -2.76 -4.27
C GLY A 106 -0.77 -2.47 -2.81
N GLU A 107 -0.13 -1.46 -2.21
CA GLU A 107 -0.42 -0.98 -0.86
C GLU A 107 -1.89 -0.58 -0.72
N PHE A 108 -2.39 0.24 -1.65
CA PHE A 108 -3.79 0.63 -1.69
C PHE A 108 -4.74 -0.57 -1.84
N ALA A 109 -4.43 -1.52 -2.74
CA ALA A 109 -5.27 -2.70 -2.94
C ALA A 109 -5.42 -3.53 -1.67
N VAL A 110 -4.34 -3.72 -0.92
CA VAL A 110 -4.34 -4.47 0.34
C VAL A 110 -5.05 -3.69 1.44
N ALA A 111 -4.82 -2.38 1.57
CA ALA A 111 -5.54 -1.52 2.50
C ALA A 111 -7.06 -1.55 2.23
N TYR A 112 -7.46 -1.45 0.96
CA TYR A 112 -8.85 -1.55 0.53
C TYR A 112 -9.45 -2.92 0.87
N ALA A 113 -8.73 -4.01 0.60
CA ALA A 113 -9.19 -5.35 0.90
C ALA A 113 -9.40 -5.55 2.42
N LEU A 114 -8.45 -5.13 3.24
CA LEU A 114 -8.54 -5.23 4.70
C LEU A 114 -9.68 -4.38 5.26
N GLN A 115 -9.78 -3.11 4.84
CA GLN A 115 -10.77 -2.20 5.39
C GLN A 115 -12.18 -2.40 4.83
N GLU A 116 -12.33 -2.37 3.50
CA GLU A 116 -13.64 -2.30 2.86
C GLU A 116 -14.24 -3.68 2.59
N GLN A 117 -13.40 -4.71 2.41
CA GLN A 117 -13.88 -6.06 2.09
C GLN A 117 -13.87 -6.99 3.32
N LEU A 118 -12.90 -6.84 4.22
CA LEU A 118 -12.81 -7.63 5.46
C LEU A 118 -13.31 -6.89 6.71
N GLY A 119 -13.36 -5.56 6.68
CA GLY A 119 -13.90 -4.75 7.78
C GLY A 119 -12.90 -4.38 8.87
N TYR A 120 -11.59 -4.65 8.69
CA TYR A 120 -10.57 -4.33 9.68
C TYR A 120 -10.14 -2.87 9.62
N PRO A 121 -10.10 -2.14 10.76
CA PRO A 121 -9.56 -0.78 10.79
C PRO A 121 -8.10 -0.72 10.33
N VAL A 122 -7.82 0.17 9.37
CA VAL A 122 -6.46 0.44 8.86
C VAL A 122 -6.04 1.86 9.25
N TYR A 123 -4.77 2.02 9.63
CA TYR A 123 -4.19 3.30 10.05
C TYR A 123 -2.91 3.58 9.26
N TYR A 124 -2.71 4.84 8.87
CA TYR A 124 -1.46 5.24 8.23
C TYR A 124 -0.27 5.08 9.16
N SER A 125 0.86 4.67 8.60
CA SER A 125 2.12 4.72 9.32
C SER A 125 2.60 6.17 9.47
N THR A 126 3.31 6.44 10.57
CA THR A 126 4.08 7.66 10.76
C THR A 126 5.30 7.65 9.84
N THR A 127 5.97 8.79 9.69
CA THR A 127 7.24 8.86 8.94
C THR A 127 8.31 7.95 9.54
N GLU A 128 8.38 7.85 10.86
CA GLU A 128 9.34 6.97 11.57
C GLU A 128 9.05 5.49 11.28
N GLU A 129 7.80 5.05 11.46
CA GLU A 129 7.35 3.67 11.20
C GLU A 129 7.67 3.23 9.76
N ASP A 130 7.48 4.09 8.76
CA ASP A 130 7.80 3.82 7.36
C ASP A 130 9.32 3.82 7.07
N MET A 131 10.04 4.84 7.55
CA MET A 131 11.45 4.99 7.23
C MET A 131 12.33 3.99 7.96
N GLU A 132 12.07 3.76 9.25
CA GLU A 132 12.85 2.91 10.14
C GLU A 132 12.28 1.50 10.21
N GLY A 133 10.97 1.39 10.42
CA GLY A 133 10.27 0.11 10.60
C GLY A 133 9.81 -0.56 9.31
N LYS A 134 9.86 0.13 8.17
CA LYS A 134 9.33 -0.38 6.88
C LYS A 134 7.85 -0.76 6.97
N VAL A 135 7.10 -0.01 7.78
CA VAL A 135 5.66 -0.20 7.96
C VAL A 135 4.90 0.66 6.95
N ASP A 136 4.14 0.03 6.06
CA ASP A 136 3.29 0.76 5.12
C ASP A 136 2.02 1.24 5.83
N PHE A 137 1.40 0.39 6.65
CA PHE A 137 0.28 0.74 7.52
C PHE A 137 0.13 -0.22 8.71
N LEU A 138 -0.68 0.20 9.68
CA LEU A 138 -1.08 -0.61 10.84
C LEU A 138 -2.53 -1.10 10.66
N VAL A 139 -2.81 -2.30 11.16
CA VAL A 139 -4.16 -2.90 11.12
C VAL A 139 -4.56 -3.32 12.53
N ASP A 140 -5.79 -2.98 12.92
CA ASP A 140 -6.44 -3.56 14.08
C ASP A 140 -7.25 -4.78 13.63
N LEU A 141 -6.87 -5.97 14.10
CA LEU A 141 -7.61 -7.20 13.81
C LEU A 141 -8.80 -7.40 14.76
N GLU A 142 -9.03 -6.45 15.67
CA GLU A 142 -10.12 -6.44 16.66
C GLU A 142 -10.14 -7.69 17.57
N ASP A 143 -8.98 -8.33 17.75
CA ASP A 143 -8.77 -9.55 18.53
C ASP A 143 -8.23 -9.26 19.95
N GLY A 144 -8.15 -7.98 20.33
CA GLY A 144 -7.61 -7.53 21.62
C GLY A 144 -6.10 -7.69 21.76
N GLN A 145 -5.40 -8.11 20.70
CA GLN A 145 -3.94 -8.17 20.64
C GLN A 145 -3.38 -6.84 20.12
N PRO A 146 -2.05 -6.61 20.22
CA PRO A 146 -1.45 -5.41 19.64
C PRO A 146 -1.71 -5.28 18.13
N LEU A 147 -1.65 -4.04 17.62
CA LEU A 147 -1.82 -3.75 16.20
C LEU A 147 -0.81 -4.54 15.35
N VAL A 148 -1.24 -4.92 14.16
CA VAL A 148 -0.39 -5.58 13.18
C VAL A 148 0.27 -4.53 12.30
N ALA A 149 1.60 -4.48 12.31
CA ALA A 149 2.38 -3.66 11.40
C ALA A 149 2.60 -4.41 10.10
N VAL A 150 2.14 -3.81 8.99
CA VAL A 150 2.07 -4.45 7.69
C VAL A 150 3.09 -3.83 6.74
N GLN A 151 3.89 -4.69 6.12
CA GLN A 151 4.67 -4.36 4.94
C GLN A 151 4.13 -5.15 3.74
N ILE A 152 3.90 -4.44 2.64
CA ILE A 152 3.46 -4.99 1.37
C ILE A 152 4.60 -5.04 0.37
N LYS A 153 4.63 -6.12 -0.40
CA LYS A 153 5.51 -6.26 -1.56
C LYS A 153 4.69 -6.73 -2.75
N SER A 154 4.61 -5.87 -3.76
CA SER A 154 4.10 -6.23 -5.08
C SER A 154 5.24 -6.78 -5.93
N VAL A 155 5.07 -7.99 -6.45
CA VAL A 155 6.12 -8.76 -7.12
C VAL A 155 5.58 -9.44 -8.36
N TYR A 156 6.37 -9.47 -9.44
CA TYR A 156 5.98 -10.25 -10.61
C TYR A 156 6.07 -11.74 -10.29
N LEU A 157 4.98 -12.48 -10.50
CA LEU A 157 4.91 -13.93 -10.27
C LEU A 157 4.46 -14.67 -11.52
N ARG A 158 5.06 -15.83 -11.75
CA ARG A 158 4.60 -16.81 -12.73
C ARG A 158 3.76 -17.84 -12.01
N GLY A 159 2.51 -18.02 -12.42
CA GLY A 159 1.57 -18.93 -11.76
C GLY A 159 0.77 -18.32 -10.60
N ASP A 160 0.01 -19.18 -9.92
CA ASP A 160 -0.87 -18.80 -8.82
C ASP A 160 -0.17 -18.99 -7.48
N MET A 161 -0.34 -18.05 -6.56
CA MET A 161 0.20 -18.14 -5.21
C MET A 161 -0.90 -18.45 -4.21
N ASP A 162 -0.81 -19.62 -3.58
CA ASP A 162 -1.84 -20.12 -2.66
C ASP A 162 -2.02 -19.22 -1.42
N CYS A 163 -0.97 -18.56 -0.94
CA CYS A 163 -1.03 -17.69 0.24
C CYS A 163 -0.21 -16.41 0.07
N VAL A 164 -0.77 -15.28 0.50
CA VAL A 164 -0.17 -13.94 0.40
C VAL A 164 0.33 -13.39 1.74
N VAL A 165 -0.02 -14.00 2.87
CA VAL A 165 0.32 -13.53 4.23
C VAL A 165 1.47 -14.35 4.81
N TYR A 166 2.47 -13.66 5.35
CA TYR A 166 3.67 -14.27 5.92
C TYR A 166 3.97 -13.69 7.30
N LYS A 167 4.29 -14.58 8.26
CA LYS A 167 4.95 -14.19 9.52
C LYS A 167 6.46 -14.08 9.29
N PRO A 168 7.06 -12.89 9.52
CA PRO A 168 8.50 -12.74 9.41
C PRO A 168 9.28 -13.77 10.23
N GLY A 169 10.39 -14.27 9.67
CA GLY A 169 11.26 -15.28 10.26
C GLY A 169 10.75 -16.72 10.21
N VAL A 170 9.44 -16.97 10.28
CA VAL A 170 8.88 -18.34 10.28
C VAL A 170 8.49 -18.78 8.87
N ASP A 171 7.72 -17.94 8.16
CA ASP A 171 7.17 -18.33 6.86
C ASP A 171 8.00 -17.81 5.68
N LEU A 172 8.86 -16.81 5.87
CA LEU A 172 9.62 -16.20 4.77
C LEU A 172 10.61 -17.16 4.11
N ASP A 173 11.16 -18.10 4.89
CA ASP A 173 12.02 -19.17 4.39
C ASP A 173 11.27 -20.11 3.41
N SER A 174 9.93 -20.08 3.43
CA SER A 174 9.05 -20.88 2.57
C SER A 174 8.49 -20.15 1.36
N LEU A 175 8.93 -18.90 1.12
CA LEU A 175 8.51 -18.13 -0.06
C LEU A 175 8.73 -18.96 -1.34
N PRO A 176 7.77 -18.94 -2.30
CA PRO A 176 7.86 -19.73 -3.52
C PRO A 176 9.21 -19.55 -4.22
N ASN A 177 9.83 -20.66 -4.64
CA ASN A 177 11.09 -20.64 -5.40
C ASN A 177 11.00 -19.86 -6.72
N GLU A 178 9.78 -19.55 -7.17
CA GLU A 178 9.45 -18.77 -8.37
C GLU A 178 9.64 -17.27 -8.16
N LEU A 179 9.76 -16.80 -6.91
CA LEU A 179 10.28 -15.46 -6.63
C LEU A 179 11.76 -15.42 -7.04
N GLU A 180 12.10 -14.52 -7.97
CA GLU A 180 13.49 -14.28 -8.32
C GLU A 180 14.32 -14.02 -7.06
N VAL A 181 15.52 -14.60 -6.99
CA VAL A 181 16.42 -14.54 -5.82
C VAL A 181 16.57 -13.12 -5.26
N HIS A 182 16.68 -12.12 -6.14
CA HIS A 182 16.81 -10.72 -5.76
C HIS A 182 15.57 -10.12 -5.07
N ILE A 183 14.38 -10.66 -5.35
CA ILE A 183 13.15 -10.26 -4.67
C ILE A 183 13.11 -10.90 -3.28
N SER A 184 13.50 -12.17 -3.16
CA SER A 184 13.60 -12.87 -1.87
C SER A 184 14.55 -12.15 -0.91
N ASP A 185 15.74 -11.74 -1.37
CA ASP A 185 16.71 -11.00 -0.55
C ASP A 185 16.15 -9.66 -0.05
N ARG A 186 15.40 -8.95 -0.90
CA ARG A 186 14.76 -7.68 -0.54
C ARG A 186 13.64 -7.87 0.47
N VAL A 187 12.82 -8.91 0.29
CA VAL A 187 11.75 -9.25 1.23
C VAL A 187 12.36 -9.61 2.58
N HIS A 188 13.41 -10.44 2.61
CA HIS A 188 14.13 -10.80 3.84
C HIS A 188 14.69 -9.58 4.56
N SER A 189 15.49 -8.76 3.87
CA SER A 189 16.10 -7.57 4.49
C SER A 189 15.06 -6.58 5.04
N THR A 190 13.95 -6.40 4.35
CA THR A 190 12.85 -5.54 4.82
C THR A 190 12.17 -6.15 6.04
N SER A 191 12.00 -7.47 6.05
CA SER A 191 11.33 -8.20 7.12
C SER A 191 12.13 -8.23 8.42
N GLU A 192 13.46 -8.30 8.34
CA GLU A 192 14.33 -8.17 9.51
C GLU A 192 14.17 -6.79 10.18
N GLN A 193 14.14 -5.72 9.37
CA GLN A 193 13.91 -4.36 9.88
C GLN A 193 12.52 -4.22 10.51
N LEU A 194 11.48 -4.72 9.83
CA LEU A 194 10.11 -4.74 10.34
C LEU A 194 10.03 -5.49 11.68
N THR A 195 10.67 -6.66 11.78
CA THR A 195 10.65 -7.48 13.00
C THR A 195 11.30 -6.75 14.16
N ALA A 196 12.51 -6.20 13.94
CA ALA A 196 13.23 -5.45 14.97
C ALA A 196 12.42 -4.25 15.48
N TYR A 197 11.79 -3.50 14.56
CA TYR A 197 10.94 -2.37 14.91
C TYR A 197 9.69 -2.82 15.69
N CYS A 198 9.03 -3.90 15.25
CA CYS A 198 7.85 -4.42 15.95
C CYS A 198 8.16 -4.92 17.36
N GLU A 199 9.33 -5.54 17.58
CA GLU A 199 9.79 -5.96 18.91
C GLU A 199 9.99 -4.77 19.85
N GLU A 200 10.57 -3.67 19.37
CA GLU A 200 10.79 -2.46 20.15
C GLU A 200 9.48 -1.72 20.48
N HIS A 201 8.55 -1.67 19.52
CA HIS A 201 7.31 -0.88 19.61
C HIS A 201 6.06 -1.70 19.96
N SER A 202 6.23 -2.99 20.31
CA SER A 202 5.13 -3.90 20.69
C SER A 202 4.05 -4.08 19.62
N PHE A 203 4.44 -4.16 18.35
CA PHE A 203 3.55 -4.51 17.23
C PHE A 203 3.69 -5.99 16.85
N ARG A 204 2.70 -6.50 16.12
CA ARG A 204 2.81 -7.82 15.46
C ARG A 204 3.30 -7.62 14.02
N PRO A 205 4.45 -8.17 13.61
CA PRO A 205 4.95 -7.98 12.24
C PRO A 205 4.22 -8.88 11.24
N MET A 206 3.79 -8.32 10.11
CA MET A 206 3.17 -9.05 9.00
C MET A 206 3.71 -8.58 7.66
N VAL A 207 4.05 -9.53 6.79
CA VAL A 207 4.42 -9.24 5.41
C VAL A 207 3.35 -9.79 4.49
N ILE A 208 2.84 -8.95 3.60
CA ILE A 208 1.89 -9.35 2.55
C ILE A 208 2.59 -9.25 1.21
N VAL A 209 2.75 -10.38 0.52
CA VAL A 209 3.29 -10.43 -0.84
C VAL A 209 2.13 -10.64 -1.79
N ILE A 210 2.00 -9.78 -2.82
CA ILE A 210 0.94 -9.92 -3.82
C ILE A 210 1.52 -9.94 -5.24
N PRO A 211 0.91 -10.70 -6.17
CA PRO A 211 1.25 -10.63 -7.58
C PRO A 211 1.02 -9.21 -8.11
N SER A 212 2.04 -8.65 -8.76
CA SER A 212 1.94 -7.39 -9.46
C SER A 212 0.98 -7.51 -10.65
N PRO A 213 0.53 -6.38 -11.23
CA PRO A 213 -0.50 -6.42 -12.27
C PRO A 213 0.02 -6.96 -13.61
N ASP A 214 1.34 -7.05 -13.76
CA ASP A 214 1.99 -7.66 -14.91
C ASP A 214 2.13 -9.19 -14.76
N SER A 215 1.84 -9.76 -13.58
CA SER A 215 1.91 -11.20 -13.31
C SER A 215 0.89 -12.00 -14.12
N ASP A 216 1.08 -13.32 -14.21
CA ASP A 216 0.13 -14.20 -14.91
C ASP A 216 -1.28 -14.14 -14.28
N ILE A 217 -1.32 -13.99 -12.95
CA ILE A 217 -2.53 -13.93 -12.14
C ILE A 217 -2.46 -12.66 -11.27
N PRO A 218 -2.81 -11.49 -11.82
CA PRO A 218 -2.79 -10.26 -11.04
C PRO A 218 -3.94 -10.22 -10.03
N LEU A 219 -3.68 -9.67 -8.84
CA LEU A 219 -4.68 -9.50 -7.77
C LEU A 219 -5.20 -8.07 -7.63
N TYR A 220 -4.62 -7.12 -8.35
CA TYR A 220 -5.13 -5.75 -8.44
C TYR A 220 -4.89 -5.13 -9.84
N ASN A 221 -5.57 -4.02 -10.12
CA ASN A 221 -5.61 -3.38 -11.44
C ASN A 221 -4.78 -2.07 -11.46
N LEU A 222 -3.89 -1.86 -12.44
CA LEU A 222 -3.07 -0.61 -12.52
C LEU A 222 -3.82 0.65 -12.93
N GLN A 223 -5.04 0.53 -13.46
CA GLN A 223 -5.85 1.69 -13.86
C GLN A 223 -6.60 2.30 -12.67
N THR A 224 -6.90 1.51 -11.66
CA THR A 224 -7.70 1.92 -10.48
C THR A 224 -7.01 1.66 -9.15
N GLY A 225 -6.03 0.77 -9.11
CA GLY A 225 -5.47 0.26 -7.86
C GLY A 225 -6.39 -0.71 -7.11
N LEU A 226 -7.62 -0.94 -7.57
CA LEU A 226 -8.57 -1.82 -6.88
C LEU A 226 -8.19 -3.30 -7.06
N PRO A 227 -8.57 -4.17 -6.10
CA PRO A 227 -8.49 -5.62 -6.29
C PRO A 227 -9.18 -6.08 -7.59
N VAL A 228 -8.63 -7.08 -8.28
CA VAL A 228 -9.25 -7.62 -9.50
C VAL A 228 -10.54 -8.35 -9.13
N GLU A 229 -11.66 -7.95 -9.74
CA GLU A 229 -12.90 -8.71 -9.67
C GLU A 229 -12.81 -9.99 -10.52
N ARG A 230 -12.92 -11.18 -9.91
CA ARG A 230 -12.87 -12.46 -10.62
C ARG A 230 -14.08 -13.32 -10.29
N GLY A 231 -15.23 -13.07 -10.92
CA GLY A 231 -16.41 -13.93 -10.73
C GLY A 231 -17.33 -14.01 -11.95
N VAL A 232 -17.88 -15.20 -12.20
CA VAL A 232 -19.03 -15.38 -13.09
C VAL A 232 -20.29 -15.21 -12.24
N GLY A 233 -21.09 -14.18 -12.49
CA GLY A 233 -22.37 -13.98 -11.79
C GLY A 233 -22.29 -13.30 -10.41
N GLY A 234 -21.21 -12.55 -10.13
CA GLY A 234 -21.18 -11.57 -9.03
C GLY A 234 -20.87 -12.11 -7.63
N LYS A 235 -20.38 -13.35 -7.49
CA LYS A 235 -20.08 -13.96 -6.16
C LYS A 235 -18.62 -13.87 -5.72
N ASP A 236 -17.67 -13.73 -6.64
CA ASP A 236 -16.23 -13.78 -6.34
C ASP A 236 -15.55 -12.42 -6.61
N LYS A 237 -16.01 -11.36 -5.95
CA LYS A 237 -15.44 -9.99 -6.08
C LYS A 237 -14.27 -9.71 -5.13
N THR A 238 -13.92 -10.66 -4.27
CA THR A 238 -13.07 -10.45 -3.09
C THR A 238 -11.83 -11.33 -3.10
N GLU A 239 -11.35 -11.80 -4.26
CA GLU A 239 -10.24 -12.78 -4.33
C GLU A 239 -9.02 -12.39 -3.48
N LEU A 240 -8.56 -11.14 -3.59
CA LEU A 240 -7.45 -10.65 -2.75
C LEU A 240 -7.80 -10.70 -1.26
N ALA A 241 -8.98 -10.20 -0.87
CA ALA A 241 -9.45 -10.23 0.51
C ALA A 241 -9.62 -11.66 1.04
N ASN A 242 -10.14 -12.59 0.23
CA ASN A 242 -10.29 -14.00 0.60
C ASN A 242 -8.93 -14.64 0.89
N ARG A 243 -7.93 -14.37 0.05
CA ARG A 243 -6.56 -14.86 0.25
C ARG A 243 -5.89 -14.25 1.46
N ILE A 244 -6.10 -12.96 1.70
CA ILE A 244 -5.61 -12.29 2.92
C ILE A 244 -6.27 -12.93 4.14
N TRP A 245 -7.60 -13.09 4.14
CA TRP A 245 -8.33 -13.70 5.24
C TRP A 245 -7.87 -15.14 5.52
N GLN A 246 -7.75 -15.95 4.48
CA GLN A 246 -7.24 -17.32 4.61
C GLN A 246 -5.82 -17.34 5.18
N GLY A 247 -4.96 -16.44 4.70
CA GLY A 247 -3.62 -16.27 5.25
C GLY A 247 -3.60 -15.84 6.72
N LEU A 248 -4.47 -14.91 7.12
CA LEU A 248 -4.58 -14.50 8.52
C LEU A 248 -5.01 -15.67 9.43
N ASP A 249 -5.97 -16.48 8.98
CA ASP A 249 -6.49 -17.64 9.71
C ASP A 249 -5.44 -18.76 9.81
N GLU A 250 -4.91 -19.21 8.67
CA GLU A 250 -3.95 -20.32 8.60
C GLU A 250 -2.65 -20.01 9.35
N LYS A 251 -2.22 -18.74 9.32
CA LYS A 251 -1.02 -18.32 10.05
C LYS A 251 -1.32 -18.02 11.52
N GLY A 252 -2.57 -18.00 11.96
CA GLY A 252 -2.94 -17.70 13.35
C GLY A 252 -2.60 -16.26 13.74
N PHE A 253 -2.92 -15.30 12.86
CA PHE A 253 -3.00 -13.88 13.23
C PHE A 253 -4.33 -13.57 13.92
N VAL A 254 -5.39 -14.23 13.50
CA VAL A 254 -6.70 -14.18 14.16
C VAL A 254 -6.88 -15.43 15.00
N THR A 255 -7.34 -15.27 16.24
CA THR A 255 -7.73 -16.36 17.12
C THR A 255 -9.19 -16.18 17.50
N TRP A 256 -10.03 -17.10 17.06
CA TRP A 256 -11.46 -17.09 17.39
C TRP A 256 -11.66 -17.86 18.70
N ASP A 257 -12.09 -17.15 19.75
CA ASP A 257 -12.70 -17.76 20.94
C ASP A 257 -14.18 -18.10 20.69
#